data_AF-A0A8J7E5Q2-F1
#
_entry.id   AF-A0A8J7E5Q2-F1
#
_cell.length_a   1.000
_cell.length_b   1.000
_cell.length_c   1.000
_cell.angle_alpha   90.00
_cell.angle_beta   90.00
_cell.angle_gamma   90.00
#
_symmetry.space_group_name_H-M   'P 1'
#
loop_
_entity.id
_entity.type
_entity.pdbx_description
1 polymer ?
#
loop_
_entity_poly.entity_id
_entity_poly.type
_entity_poly.pdbx_seq_one_letter_code
_entity_poly.pdbx_strand_id
1 'polypeptide(L)'
;MTKHSLIGLEEQLQLRIDKAFRDQLDSVIVEMQKIALKFNVQQVQEKSPFKNVLSVSTEAMSSLEAIKGFIRYQVGRKESSRVWKLQITEEGHRQFFADAVVQQIDALNENCKKIFETIETDLEREIELRKDSSKGNNPQEIRDYLQQQKPSLLKKTHLNLTQLYLGYLSREHTALLGLQAANQDKSKK
;
A
#
# COMPACT_ATOMS: atom_id res chain seq x y z
N MET A 1 8.48 -33.24 6.08
CA MET A 1 8.53 -32.06 6.96
C MET A 1 7.50 -32.21 8.06
N THR A 2 7.88 -32.08 9.33
CA THR A 2 6.94 -32.09 10.46
C THR A 2 6.19 -30.74 10.51
N LYS A 3 4.93 -30.73 10.96
CA LYS A 3 4.09 -29.51 11.05
C LYS A 3 4.78 -28.36 11.80
N HIS A 4 5.61 -28.68 12.79
CA HIS A 4 6.40 -27.70 13.56
C HIS A 4 7.51 -27.02 12.75
N SER A 5 8.14 -27.72 11.80
CA SER A 5 9.17 -27.15 10.91
C SER A 5 8.56 -26.17 9.91
N LEU A 6 7.36 -26.46 9.40
CA LEU A 6 6.65 -25.57 8.47
C LEU A 6 6.24 -24.25 9.14
N ILE A 7 5.69 -24.30 10.36
CA ILE A 7 5.32 -23.10 11.13
C ILE A 7 6.55 -22.20 11.35
N GLY A 8 7.71 -22.79 11.67
CA GLY A 8 8.94 -22.03 11.83
C GLY A 8 9.46 -21.37 10.55
N LEU A 9 9.23 -21.97 9.38
CA LEU A 9 9.56 -21.37 8.08
C LEU A 9 8.62 -20.21 7.75
N GLU A 10 7.32 -20.39 7.99
CA GLU A 10 6.29 -19.37 7.80
C GLU A 10 6.56 -18.11 8.63
N GLU A 11 6.84 -18.27 9.93
CA GLU A 11 7.14 -17.17 10.83
C GLU A 11 8.41 -16.42 10.40
N GLN A 12 9.48 -17.14 10.04
CA GLN A 12 10.72 -16.51 9.58
C GLN A 12 10.55 -15.75 8.27
N LEU A 13 9.80 -16.32 7.32
CA LEU A 13 9.50 -15.63 6.07
C LEU A 13 8.63 -14.39 6.33
N GLN A 14 7.64 -14.48 7.21
CA GLN A 14 6.78 -13.35 7.57
C GLN A 14 7.60 -12.22 8.20
N LEU A 15 8.56 -12.53 9.09
CA LEU A 15 9.45 -11.52 9.68
C LEU A 15 10.30 -10.80 8.63
N ARG A 16 10.79 -11.52 7.61
CA ARG A 16 11.53 -10.93 6.49
C ARG A 16 10.65 -10.04 5.62
N ILE A 17 9.42 -10.48 5.34
CA ILE A 17 8.40 -9.68 4.66
C ILE A 17 8.15 -8.40 5.45
N ASP A 18 7.84 -8.48 6.75
CA ASP A 18 7.53 -7.31 7.58
C ASP A 18 8.70 -6.32 7.67
N LYS A 19 9.95 -6.80 7.64
CA LYS A 19 11.13 -5.94 7.59
C LYS A 19 11.20 -5.19 6.25
N ALA A 20 11.28 -5.91 5.13
CA ALA A 20 11.40 -5.30 3.81
C ALA A 20 10.18 -4.44 3.43
N PHE A 21 9.00 -4.80 3.95
CA PHE A 21 7.77 -4.04 3.81
C PHE A 21 7.88 -2.65 4.44
N ARG A 22 8.42 -2.55 5.66
CA ARG A 22 8.64 -1.27 6.34
C ARG A 22 9.56 -0.35 5.53
N ASP A 23 10.60 -0.91 4.94
CA ASP A 23 11.54 -0.13 4.11
C ASP A 23 10.87 0.46 2.86
N GLN A 24 9.85 -0.22 2.31
CA GLN A 24 9.07 0.31 1.19
C GLN A 24 7.97 1.30 1.59
N LEU A 25 7.49 1.26 2.84
CA LEU A 25 6.38 2.12 3.27
C LEU A 25 6.69 3.61 3.16
N ASP A 26 7.93 4.02 3.46
CA ASP A 26 8.31 5.43 3.39
C ASP A 26 8.16 5.97 1.96
N SER A 27 8.59 5.21 0.96
CA SER A 27 8.38 5.55 -0.45
C SER A 27 6.90 5.65 -0.79
N VAL A 28 6.08 4.72 -0.31
CA VAL A 28 4.63 4.72 -0.56
C VAL A 28 3.96 5.94 0.06
N ILE A 29 4.36 6.34 1.26
CA ILE A 29 3.82 7.52 1.94
C ILE A 29 4.15 8.79 1.15
N VAL A 30 5.40 8.94 0.69
CA VAL A 30 5.83 10.10 -0.10
C VAL A 30 5.04 10.21 -1.39
N GLU A 31 4.86 9.11 -2.14
CA GLU A 31 4.09 9.11 -3.38
C GLU A 31 2.60 9.42 -3.16
N MET A 32 2.03 8.91 -2.07
CA MET A 32 0.67 9.21 -1.67
C MET A 32 0.49 10.71 -1.37
N GLN A 33 1.40 11.31 -0.59
CA GLN A 33 1.35 12.73 -0.23
C GLN A 33 1.45 13.62 -1.47
N LYS A 34 2.33 13.27 -2.42
CA LYS A 34 2.45 13.99 -3.71
C LYS A 34 1.11 14.05 -4.43
N ILE A 35 0.35 12.95 -4.48
CA ILE A 35 -0.96 12.92 -5.14
C ILE A 35 -2.01 13.72 -4.39
N ALA A 36 -2.06 13.62 -3.06
CA ALA A 36 -2.97 14.42 -2.25
C ALA A 36 -2.76 15.93 -2.49
N LEU A 37 -1.49 16.36 -2.52
CA LEU A 37 -1.12 17.74 -2.80
C LEU A 37 -1.38 18.15 -4.25
N LYS A 38 -1.02 17.31 -5.22
CA LYS A 38 -1.19 17.57 -6.66
C LYS A 38 -2.64 17.88 -7.01
N PHE A 39 -3.58 17.14 -6.42
CA PHE A 39 -5.01 17.35 -6.63
C PHE A 39 -5.64 18.36 -5.67
N ASN A 40 -4.85 18.94 -4.76
CA ASN A 40 -5.31 19.89 -3.75
C ASN A 40 -6.56 19.36 -3.02
N VAL A 41 -6.47 18.15 -2.46
CA VAL A 41 -7.65 17.43 -1.93
C VAL A 41 -8.35 18.19 -0.79
N GLN A 42 -7.62 19.03 -0.06
CA GLN A 42 -8.13 19.85 1.03
C GLN A 42 -9.09 20.96 0.60
N GLN A 43 -9.09 21.35 -0.68
CA GLN A 43 -10.03 22.36 -1.19
C GLN A 43 -11.49 21.95 -0.99
N VAL A 44 -11.75 20.65 -0.89
CA VAL A 44 -13.06 20.10 -0.59
C VAL A 44 -13.18 19.92 0.92
N GLN A 45 -13.85 20.86 1.59
CA GLN A 45 -14.08 20.84 3.04
C GLN A 45 -15.18 19.83 3.43
N GLU A 46 -14.88 18.54 3.28
CA GLU A 46 -15.77 17.43 3.59
C GLU A 46 -15.10 16.42 4.52
N LYS A 47 -15.89 15.53 5.13
CA LYS A 47 -15.32 14.38 5.85
C LYS A 47 -14.54 13.49 4.87
N SER A 48 -13.37 13.02 5.30
CA SER A 48 -12.48 12.15 4.50
C SER A 48 -13.24 10.96 3.90
N PRO A 49 -13.45 10.91 2.56
CA PRO A 49 -14.21 9.83 1.94
C PRO A 49 -13.40 8.53 1.82
N PHE A 50 -12.10 8.61 2.11
CA PHE A 50 -11.17 7.48 2.18
C PHE A 50 -11.54 6.46 3.25
N LYS A 51 -12.25 6.87 4.31
CA LYS A 51 -12.68 5.96 5.38
C LYS A 51 -13.63 4.88 4.86
N ASN A 52 -14.49 5.24 3.91
CA ASN A 52 -15.44 4.29 3.31
C ASN A 52 -14.69 3.25 2.45
N VAL A 53 -13.70 3.70 1.68
CA VAL A 53 -12.85 2.80 0.88
C VAL A 53 -12.00 1.90 1.78
N LEU A 54 -11.45 2.46 2.86
CA LEU A 54 -10.69 1.70 3.85
C LEU A 54 -11.56 0.61 4.48
N SER A 55 -12.80 0.92 4.85
CA SER A 55 -13.76 -0.07 5.37
C SER A 55 -13.93 -1.25 4.40
N VAL A 56 -14.19 -0.95 3.11
CA VAL A 56 -14.34 -1.97 2.06
C VAL A 56 -13.03 -2.77 1.88
N SER A 57 -11.88 -2.12 2.00
CA SER A 57 -10.59 -2.78 1.85
C SER A 57 -10.26 -3.77 2.98
N THR A 58 -10.86 -3.59 4.16
CA THR A 58 -10.63 -4.43 5.35
C THR A 58 -11.63 -5.58 5.50
N GLU A 59 -12.60 -5.70 4.61
CA GLU A 59 -13.54 -6.82 4.61
C GLU A 59 -12.83 -8.15 4.27
N ALA A 60 -13.27 -9.25 4.89
CA ALA A 60 -12.60 -10.56 4.76
C ALA A 60 -12.48 -11.08 3.32
N MET A 61 -13.41 -10.70 2.45
CA MET A 61 -13.45 -11.09 1.03
C MET A 61 -12.94 -9.99 0.10
N SER A 62 -12.32 -8.94 0.65
CA SER A 62 -11.86 -7.81 -0.15
C SER A 62 -10.73 -8.22 -1.07
N SER A 63 -10.75 -7.66 -2.28
CA SER A 63 -9.71 -7.87 -3.29
C SER A 63 -9.32 -6.52 -3.88
N LEU A 64 -8.13 -6.46 -4.46
CA LEU A 64 -7.66 -5.25 -5.14
C LEU A 64 -8.63 -4.78 -6.22
N GLU A 65 -9.22 -5.72 -6.98
CA GLU A 65 -10.21 -5.38 -8.00
C GLU A 65 -11.50 -4.83 -7.39
N ALA A 66 -11.97 -5.38 -6.27
CA ALA A 66 -13.13 -4.86 -5.55
C ALA A 66 -12.87 -3.42 -5.04
N ILE A 67 -11.69 -3.17 -4.48
CA ILE A 67 -11.28 -1.84 -3.99
C ILE A 67 -11.20 -0.85 -5.15
N LYS A 68 -10.50 -1.20 -6.24
CA LYS A 68 -10.38 -0.36 -7.44
C LYS A 68 -11.73 -0.07 -8.07
N GLY A 69 -12.58 -1.09 -8.20
CA GLY A 69 -13.95 -0.96 -8.70
C GLY A 69 -14.78 -0.02 -7.83
N PHE A 70 -14.69 -0.15 -6.51
CA PHE A 70 -15.39 0.72 -5.58
C PHE A 70 -14.95 2.19 -5.71
N ILE A 71 -13.64 2.45 -5.85
CA ILE A 71 -13.09 3.80 -6.04
C ILE A 71 -13.60 4.41 -7.35
N ARG A 72 -13.50 3.67 -8.48
CA ARG A 72 -14.03 4.13 -9.78
C ARG A 72 -15.52 4.42 -9.73
N TYR A 73 -16.28 3.56 -9.04
CA TYR A 73 -17.72 3.75 -8.84
C TYR A 73 -18.04 5.05 -8.07
N GLN A 74 -17.18 5.49 -7.14
CA GLN A 74 -17.39 6.77 -6.46
C GLN A 74 -17.42 7.95 -7.44
N VAL A 75 -16.71 7.92 -8.56
CA VAL A 75 -16.69 9.05 -9.51
C VAL A 75 -18.07 9.27 -10.13
N GLY A 76 -18.75 8.19 -10.55
CA GLY A 76 -20.05 8.25 -11.22
C GLY A 76 -21.24 8.41 -10.28
N ARG A 77 -21.07 8.18 -8.98
CA ARG A 77 -22.17 8.26 -8.02
C ARG A 77 -22.53 9.72 -7.72
N LYS A 78 -23.83 10.06 -7.77
CA LYS A 78 -24.32 11.43 -7.53
C LYS A 78 -23.92 11.96 -6.15
N GLU A 79 -24.18 11.16 -5.11
CA GLU A 79 -23.95 11.50 -3.68
C GLU A 79 -22.53 11.21 -3.18
N SER A 80 -21.57 10.94 -4.06
CA SER A 80 -20.18 10.75 -3.63
C SER A 80 -19.48 12.07 -3.36
N SER A 81 -18.51 12.01 -2.44
CA SER A 81 -17.66 13.16 -2.10
C SER A 81 -16.99 13.75 -3.34
N ARG A 82 -16.92 15.08 -3.38
CA ARG A 82 -16.30 15.83 -4.48
C ARG A 82 -14.81 15.56 -4.60
N VAL A 83 -14.14 15.09 -3.54
CA VAL A 83 -12.71 14.72 -3.56
C VAL A 83 -12.41 13.71 -4.68
N TRP A 84 -13.25 12.69 -4.85
CA TRP A 84 -13.06 11.66 -5.89
C TRP A 84 -13.19 12.22 -7.31
N LYS A 85 -13.93 13.31 -7.46
CA LYS A 85 -14.24 13.99 -8.72
C LYS A 85 -13.27 15.13 -9.02
N LEU A 86 -12.30 15.40 -8.14
CA LEU A 86 -11.25 16.37 -8.40
C LEU A 86 -10.50 15.97 -9.66
N GLN A 87 -10.16 16.98 -10.45
CA GLN A 87 -9.52 16.81 -11.74
C GLN A 87 -8.37 17.76 -11.88
N ILE A 88 -7.35 17.29 -12.58
CA ILE A 88 -6.26 18.13 -13.07
C ILE A 88 -6.14 17.91 -14.57
N THR A 89 -5.62 18.91 -15.27
CA THR A 89 -5.26 18.78 -16.68
C THR A 89 -3.75 18.87 -16.76
N GLU A 90 -3.11 17.80 -17.23
CA GLU A 90 -1.67 17.71 -17.42
C GLU A 90 -1.42 17.28 -18.85
N GLU A 91 -0.58 18.02 -19.58
CA GLU A 91 -0.24 17.72 -20.99
C GLU A 91 -1.47 17.54 -21.92
N GLY A 92 -2.56 18.27 -21.65
CA GLY A 92 -3.80 18.18 -22.43
C GLY A 92 -4.72 17.01 -22.06
N HIS A 93 -4.33 16.18 -21.09
CA HIS A 93 -5.13 15.06 -20.59
C HIS A 93 -5.76 15.39 -19.25
N ARG A 94 -7.08 15.19 -19.16
CA ARG A 94 -7.83 15.34 -17.91
C ARG A 94 -7.73 14.04 -17.11
N GLN A 95 -7.22 14.13 -15.89
CA GLN A 95 -7.10 13.00 -14.97
C GLN A 95 -7.96 13.27 -13.73
N PHE A 96 -8.76 12.29 -13.30
CA PHE A 96 -9.47 12.35 -12.02
C PHE A 96 -8.61 11.83 -10.88
N PHE A 97 -8.83 12.36 -9.68
CA PHE A 97 -8.15 11.92 -8.47
C PHE A 97 -8.38 10.42 -8.20
N ALA A 98 -9.60 9.93 -8.41
CA ALA A 98 -9.91 8.51 -8.27
C ALA A 98 -9.07 7.63 -9.20
N ASP A 99 -8.86 8.06 -10.45
CA ASP A 99 -8.03 7.32 -11.42
C ASP A 99 -6.55 7.34 -11.00
N ALA A 100 -6.04 8.48 -10.54
CA ALA A 100 -4.68 8.60 -10.02
C ALA A 100 -4.45 7.70 -8.79
N VAL A 101 -5.43 7.62 -7.88
CA VAL A 101 -5.38 6.70 -6.73
C VAL A 101 -5.36 5.25 -7.20
N VAL A 102 -6.19 4.88 -8.17
CA VAL A 102 -6.21 3.51 -8.70
C VAL A 102 -4.89 3.16 -9.40
N GLN A 103 -4.32 4.08 -10.17
CA GLN A 103 -3.00 3.89 -10.79
C GLN A 103 -1.90 3.71 -9.74
N GLN A 104 -1.93 4.46 -8.64
CA GLN A 104 -1.00 4.22 -7.53
C GLN A 104 -1.20 2.86 -6.90
N ILE A 105 -2.45 2.44 -6.66
CA ILE A 105 -2.74 1.10 -6.14
C ILE A 105 -2.12 0.04 -7.06
N ASP A 106 -2.27 0.17 -8.37
CA ASP A 106 -1.62 -0.75 -9.32
C ASP A 106 -0.09 -0.67 -9.25
N ALA A 107 0.48 0.54 -9.11
CA ALA A 107 1.92 0.75 -8.98
C ALA A 107 2.54 0.16 -7.69
N LEU A 108 1.76 -0.02 -6.61
CA LEU A 108 2.22 -0.69 -5.38
C LEU A 108 2.69 -2.13 -5.63
N ASN A 109 2.30 -2.74 -6.77
CA ASN A 109 2.83 -4.03 -7.18
C ASN A 109 4.36 -3.99 -7.40
N GLU A 110 4.91 -2.87 -7.89
CA GLU A 110 6.36 -2.71 -8.04
C GLU A 110 7.06 -2.63 -6.68
N ASN A 111 6.45 -1.99 -5.67
CA ASN A 111 6.96 -2.05 -4.30
C ASN A 111 6.91 -3.49 -3.76
N CYS A 112 5.85 -4.26 -4.05
CA CYS A 112 5.78 -5.66 -3.67
C CYS A 112 6.90 -6.48 -4.31
N LYS A 113 7.15 -6.32 -5.61
CA LYS A 113 8.26 -7.01 -6.30
C LYS A 113 9.59 -6.70 -5.64
N LYS A 114 9.88 -5.42 -5.35
CA LYS A 114 11.10 -5.00 -4.65
C LYS A 114 11.24 -5.63 -3.26
N ILE A 115 10.15 -5.80 -2.51
CA ILE A 115 10.15 -6.52 -1.23
C ILE A 115 10.66 -7.94 -1.43
N PHE A 116 10.08 -8.68 -2.38
CA PHE A 116 10.46 -10.07 -2.63
C PHE A 116 11.87 -10.20 -3.22
N GLU A 117 12.27 -9.32 -4.13
CA GLU A 117 13.63 -9.26 -4.68
C GLU A 117 14.68 -9.03 -3.59
N THR A 118 14.39 -8.14 -2.62
CA THR A 118 15.27 -7.88 -1.47
C THR A 118 15.43 -9.14 -0.62
N ILE A 119 14.31 -9.81 -0.30
CA ILE A 119 14.32 -11.05 0.49
C ILE A 119 15.08 -12.16 -0.24
N GLU A 120 14.86 -12.30 -1.55
CA GLU A 120 15.56 -13.29 -2.38
C GLU A 120 17.06 -13.04 -2.40
N THR A 121 17.48 -11.79 -2.59
CA THR A 121 18.89 -11.38 -2.58
C THR A 121 19.54 -11.64 -1.22
N ASP A 122 18.85 -11.31 -0.12
CA ASP A 122 19.35 -11.54 1.23
C ASP A 122 19.49 -13.04 1.53
N LEU A 123 18.53 -13.86 1.11
CA LEU A 123 18.59 -15.31 1.25
C LEU A 123 19.73 -15.90 0.42
N GLU A 124 19.95 -15.44 -0.81
CA GLU A 124 21.06 -15.88 -1.65
C GLU A 124 22.42 -15.62 -0.99
N ARG A 125 22.63 -14.41 -0.46
CA ARG A 125 23.84 -14.06 0.29
C ARG A 125 24.01 -14.94 1.52
N GLU A 126 22.95 -15.20 2.28
CA GLU A 126 23.00 -16.08 3.45
C GLU A 126 23.35 -17.52 3.10
N ILE A 127 22.85 -18.05 1.96
CA ILE A 127 23.19 -19.38 1.46
C ILE A 127 24.68 -19.46 1.11
N GLU A 128 25.21 -18.46 0.43
CA GLU A 128 26.63 -18.40 0.05
C GLU A 128 27.56 -18.38 1.27
N LEU A 129 27.20 -17.60 2.29
CA LEU A 129 27.98 -17.45 3.53
C LEU A 129 27.93 -18.67 4.45
N ARG A 130 26.88 -19.51 4.36
CA ARG A 130 26.65 -20.65 5.26
C ARG A 130 27.09 -22.01 4.71
N LYS A 131 27.83 -22.05 3.60
CA LYS A 131 28.33 -23.30 3.00
C LYS A 131 29.08 -24.22 3.99
N ASP A 132 29.54 -23.70 5.13
CA ASP A 132 30.30 -24.43 6.16
C ASP A 132 29.60 -24.62 7.53
N SER A 133 28.30 -24.31 7.71
CA SER A 133 27.67 -24.33 9.05
C SER A 133 26.29 -25.00 9.12
N SER A 134 26.21 -26.08 9.90
CA SER A 134 25.08 -27.02 10.01
C SER A 134 24.08 -26.73 11.15
N LYS A 135 23.94 -25.48 11.61
CA LYS A 135 23.00 -25.13 12.70
C LYS A 135 22.04 -24.00 12.33
N GLY A 136 20.75 -24.30 12.32
CA GLY A 136 19.62 -23.40 12.05
C GLY A 136 18.74 -23.89 10.89
N ASN A 137 17.53 -23.34 10.74
CA ASN A 137 16.74 -23.57 9.53
C ASN A 137 17.57 -23.16 8.31
N ASN A 138 17.61 -24.03 7.31
CA ASN A 138 18.45 -23.82 6.14
C ASN A 138 17.86 -22.63 5.34
N PRO A 139 18.60 -21.54 5.07
CA PRO A 139 18.12 -20.46 4.21
C PRO A 139 17.61 -20.95 2.86
N GLN A 140 18.10 -22.10 2.39
CA GLN A 140 17.56 -22.80 1.23
C GLN A 140 16.10 -23.23 1.40
N GLU A 141 15.71 -23.78 2.56
CA GLU A 141 14.32 -24.18 2.83
C GLU A 141 13.38 -22.97 2.85
N ILE A 142 13.85 -21.84 3.40
CA ILE A 142 13.08 -20.59 3.40
C ILE A 142 12.91 -20.07 1.97
N ARG A 143 13.98 -20.13 1.16
CA ARG A 143 13.95 -19.74 -0.26
C ARG A 143 12.98 -20.61 -1.05
N ASP A 144 13.03 -21.92 -0.88
CA ASP A 144 12.16 -22.86 -1.57
C ASP A 144 10.69 -22.64 -1.18
N TYR A 145 10.43 -22.45 0.12
CA TYR A 145 9.09 -22.11 0.61
C TYR A 145 8.58 -20.77 0.05
N LEU A 146 9.45 -19.75 0.00
CA LEU A 146 9.13 -18.47 -0.61
C LEU A 146 8.75 -18.64 -2.08
N GLN A 147 9.53 -19.38 -2.89
CA GLN A 147 9.22 -19.59 -4.30
C GLN A 147 7.86 -20.26 -4.49
N GLN A 148 7.55 -21.26 -3.68
CA GLN A 148 6.28 -21.97 -3.74
C GLN A 148 5.08 -21.05 -3.40
N GLN A 149 5.24 -20.17 -2.41
CA GLN A 149 4.15 -19.32 -1.91
C GLN A 149 4.13 -17.91 -2.53
N LYS A 150 5.13 -17.55 -3.34
CA LYS A 150 5.33 -16.19 -3.89
C LYS A 150 4.07 -15.58 -4.49
N PRO A 151 3.26 -16.28 -5.32
CA PRO A 151 2.06 -15.68 -5.90
C PRO A 151 0.99 -15.29 -4.85
N SER A 152 0.82 -16.12 -3.82
CA SER A 152 -0.15 -15.88 -2.74
C SER A 152 0.35 -14.75 -1.82
N LEU A 153 1.63 -14.81 -1.43
CA LEU A 153 2.26 -13.81 -0.59
C LEU A 153 2.30 -12.44 -1.27
N LEU A 154 2.52 -12.38 -2.58
CA LEU A 154 2.50 -11.14 -3.35
C LEU A 154 1.12 -10.50 -3.33
N LYS A 155 0.06 -11.28 -3.60
CA LYS A 155 -1.33 -10.78 -3.52
C LYS A 155 -1.67 -10.24 -2.13
N LYS A 156 -1.30 -10.99 -1.08
CA LYS A 156 -1.51 -10.58 0.32
C LYS A 156 -0.75 -9.30 0.67
N THR A 157 0.52 -9.22 0.27
CA THR A 157 1.38 -8.06 0.52
C THR A 157 0.86 -6.82 -0.20
N HIS A 158 0.39 -6.97 -1.44
CA HIS A 158 -0.19 -5.89 -2.23
C HIS A 158 -1.50 -5.37 -1.63
N LEU A 159 -2.36 -6.27 -1.16
CA LEU A 159 -3.56 -5.87 -0.42
C LEU A 159 -3.21 -5.11 0.86
N ASN A 160 -2.23 -5.58 1.64
CA ASN A 160 -1.78 -4.91 2.85
C ASN A 160 -1.20 -3.51 2.56
N LEU A 161 -0.36 -3.35 1.53
CA LEU A 161 0.15 -2.05 1.12
C LEU A 161 -0.99 -1.12 0.69
N THR A 162 -1.99 -1.64 -0.04
CA THR A 162 -3.16 -0.87 -0.46
C THR A 162 -3.96 -0.36 0.73
N GLN A 163 -4.23 -1.22 1.72
CA GLN A 163 -4.95 -0.84 2.94
C GLN A 163 -4.20 0.26 3.71
N LEU A 164 -2.88 0.12 3.87
CA LEU A 164 -2.06 1.14 4.53
C LEU A 164 -2.01 2.43 3.75
N TYR A 165 -1.82 2.37 2.44
CA TYR A 165 -1.87 3.52 1.53
C TYR A 165 -3.18 4.31 1.72
N LEU A 166 -4.33 3.62 1.70
CA LEU A 166 -5.64 4.24 1.92
C LEU A 166 -5.79 4.83 3.33
N GLY A 167 -5.25 4.15 4.34
CA GLY A 167 -5.21 4.64 5.72
C GLY A 167 -4.36 5.90 5.88
N TYR A 168 -3.18 5.95 5.25
CA TYR A 168 -2.35 7.16 5.23
C TYR A 168 -3.01 8.29 4.44
N LEU A 169 -3.62 8.00 3.29
CA LEU A 169 -4.37 9.00 2.52
C LEU A 169 -5.54 9.60 3.31
N SER A 170 -6.25 8.77 4.09
CA SER A 170 -7.31 9.26 5.00
C SER A 170 -6.78 10.22 6.07
N ARG A 171 -5.61 9.90 6.64
CA ARG A 171 -4.96 10.74 7.66
C ARG A 171 -4.44 12.03 7.06
N GLU A 172 -3.77 11.97 5.92
CA GLU A 172 -3.22 13.12 5.20
C GLU A 172 -4.32 14.13 4.87
N HIS A 173 -5.43 13.68 4.27
CA HIS A 173 -6.56 14.56 3.99
C HIS A 173 -7.13 15.23 5.24
N THR A 174 -7.24 14.49 6.35
CA THR A 174 -7.72 15.04 7.62
C THR A 174 -6.75 16.09 8.18
N ALA A 175 -5.44 15.84 8.08
CA ALA A 175 -4.41 16.78 8.50
C ALA A 175 -4.42 18.06 7.66
N LEU A 176 -4.49 17.95 6.34
CA LEU A 176 -4.53 19.10 5.42
C LEU A 176 -5.76 19.99 5.68
N LEU A 177 -6.93 19.40 5.95
CA LEU A 177 -8.13 20.16 6.35
C LEU A 177 -7.92 20.91 7.67
N GLY A 178 -7.31 20.26 8.66
CA GLY A 178 -7.00 20.90 9.94
C GLY A 178 -6.05 22.10 9.81
N LEU A 179 -5.01 21.97 8.97
CA LEU A 179 -4.08 23.05 8.67
C LEU A 179 -4.77 24.21 7.95
N GLN A 180 -5.64 23.92 6.99
CA GLN A 180 -6.39 24.95 6.27
C GLN A 180 -7.33 25.73 7.18
N ALA A 181 -8.06 25.05 8.07
CA ALA A 181 -8.92 25.70 9.05
C ALA A 181 -8.11 26.63 9.98
N ALA A 182 -6.98 26.15 10.49
CA ALA A 182 -6.10 26.95 11.35
C ALA A 182 -5.55 28.20 10.64
N ASN A 183 -5.24 28.11 9.34
CA ASN A 183 -4.78 29.25 8.55
C ASN A 183 -5.90 30.27 8.29
N GLN A 184 -7.13 29.80 8.05
CA GLN A 184 -8.30 30.69 7.86
C GLN A 184 -8.65 31.48 9.12
N ASP A 185 -8.48 30.89 10.31
CA ASP A 185 -8.72 31.57 11.58
C ASP A 185 -7.66 32.64 11.89
N LYS A 186 -6.41 32.44 11.44
CA LYS A 186 -5.34 33.44 11.58
C LYS A 186 -5.55 34.64 10.67
N SER A 187 -6.05 34.46 9.45
CA SER A 187 -6.31 35.57 8.52
C SER A 187 -7.52 36.43 8.87
N LYS A 188 -8.35 36.00 9.82
CA LYS A 188 -9.52 36.75 10.32
C LYS A 188 -9.22 37.57 11.58
N LYS A 189 -8.03 37.45 12.15
CA LYS A 189 -7.53 38.23 13.28
C LYS A 189 -6.59 39.32 12.78
#